data_AF-A0A847NDN8-F1
#
_entry.id   AF-A0A847NDN8-F1
#
_cell.length_a   1.000
_cell.length_b   1.000
_cell.length_c   1.000
_cell.angle_alpha   90.00
_cell.angle_beta   90.00
_cell.angle_gamma   90.00
#
_symmetry.space_group_name_H-M   'P 1'
#
loop_
_entity.id
_entity.type
_entity.pdbx_description
1 polymer ?
#
loop_
_entity_poly.entity_id
_entity_poly.type
_entity_poly.pdbx_seq_one_letter_code
_entity_poly.pdbx_strand_id
1 'polypeptide(L)'
;MYQNDATGQNTLYVNDMLVRMFKLILVAIAVFVILKALGIIVIPWLHAIVISGTGVVACAVPILCRSFSMDVNTIKRVNIYCAVVLCILGYCYLNMGIIMLLVIPIGFACMYFDLKLISRSIGLSVLGIIIGEVLRVSSNWSFDTAAQNIYIRIILYFFQFGIAAALFMVVSRRALNILSSTHSYYENINNIFSNVQVSSQGLEAAEEVLLRSVSTLNANNEEDVSSSNGVVRGIVSNINKSVENAREIMKYTQTMLKGKSEDLNLKEEAAQIEEYSRNSRELILKLDQYTEKMKENLSLISIMIDESKLLSMNAAIEAENASSGGRGSAIVAMKVGKLADESVESATHIQDLLNSVVNDAENTVKSVAETYDEVYKSLELLNRTVETLIKWLMYKNMK
;
A
#
# COMPACT_ATOMS: atom_id res chain seq x y z
N MET A 1 -14.89 -0.85 5.07
CA MET A 1 -14.55 -2.08 4.31
C MET A 1 -13.39 -1.79 3.34
N TYR A 2 -12.33 -1.11 3.79
CA TYR A 2 -11.19 -0.67 2.97
C TYR A 2 -9.89 -0.78 3.79
N GLN A 3 -9.40 -2.01 3.97
CA GLN A 3 -8.15 -2.26 4.70
C GLN A 3 -7.18 -3.16 3.91
N ASN A 4 -7.33 -3.26 2.58
CA ASN A 4 -6.77 -4.36 1.78
C ASN A 4 -5.83 -4.00 0.63
N ASP A 5 -5.50 -2.72 0.35
CA ASP A 5 -4.80 -2.41 -0.92
C ASP A 5 -3.32 -2.79 -0.92
N ALA A 6 -2.50 -2.34 0.04
CA ALA A 6 -1.05 -2.61 0.00
C ALA A 6 -0.69 -4.10 0.21
N THR A 7 -1.31 -4.75 1.22
CA THR A 7 -1.08 -6.18 1.49
C THR A 7 -1.72 -7.11 0.46
N GLY A 8 -2.87 -6.72 -0.09
CA GLY A 8 -3.53 -7.43 -1.16
C GLY A 8 -2.71 -7.40 -2.44
N GLN A 9 -2.23 -6.22 -2.85
CA GLN A 9 -1.37 -6.06 -4.02
C GLN A 9 -0.06 -6.83 -3.89
N ASN A 10 0.57 -6.79 -2.71
CA ASN A 10 1.75 -7.61 -2.44
C ASN A 10 1.45 -9.11 -2.62
N THR A 11 0.40 -9.60 -1.97
CA THR A 11 0.04 -11.02 -2.03
C THR A 11 -0.26 -11.45 -3.48
N LEU A 12 -0.89 -10.58 -4.27
CA LEU A 12 -1.15 -10.79 -5.68
C LEU A 12 0.14 -10.91 -6.50
N TYR A 13 1.08 -9.98 -6.31
CA TYR A 13 2.37 -9.99 -6.99
C TYR A 13 3.16 -11.28 -6.68
N VAL A 14 3.24 -11.67 -5.41
CA VAL A 14 3.96 -12.88 -5.00
C VAL A 14 3.27 -14.12 -5.57
N ASN A 15 1.93 -14.17 -5.55
CA ASN A 15 1.18 -15.25 -6.20
C ASN A 15 1.53 -15.37 -7.68
N ASP A 16 1.54 -14.27 -8.43
CA ASP A 16 1.86 -14.27 -9.86
C ASP A 16 3.31 -14.70 -10.13
N MET A 17 4.26 -14.24 -9.30
CA MET A 17 5.65 -14.66 -9.39
C MET A 17 5.80 -16.16 -9.15
N LEU A 18 5.21 -16.70 -8.08
CA LEU A 18 5.30 -18.14 -7.77
C LEU A 18 4.63 -19.00 -8.84
N VAL A 19 3.50 -18.55 -9.40
CA VAL A 19 2.85 -19.22 -10.54
C VAL A 19 3.77 -19.28 -11.76
N ARG A 20 4.53 -18.22 -12.07
CA ARG A 20 5.55 -18.26 -13.13
C ARG A 20 6.67 -19.25 -12.81
N MET A 21 7.12 -19.32 -11.56
CA MET A 21 8.11 -20.31 -11.14
C MET A 21 7.58 -21.74 -11.27
N PHE A 22 6.34 -22.03 -10.85
CA PHE A 22 5.74 -23.35 -11.01
C PHE A 22 5.61 -23.77 -12.48
N LYS A 23 5.31 -22.83 -13.39
CA LYS A 23 5.33 -23.10 -14.84
C LYS A 23 6.73 -23.52 -15.33
N LEU A 24 7.78 -22.83 -14.88
CA LEU A 24 9.16 -23.20 -15.21
C LEU A 24 9.55 -24.59 -14.66
N ILE A 25 9.13 -24.91 -13.43
CA ILE A 25 9.34 -26.24 -12.84
C ILE A 25 8.62 -27.31 -13.66
N LEU A 26 7.42 -27.04 -14.18
CA LEU A 26 6.67 -27.97 -15.03
C LEU A 26 7.42 -28.26 -16.35
N VAL A 27 8.05 -27.24 -16.94
CA VAL A 27 8.96 -27.43 -18.09
C VAL A 27 10.18 -28.28 -17.70
N ALA A 28 10.78 -28.04 -16.53
CA ALA A 28 11.91 -28.84 -16.05
C ALA A 28 11.54 -30.31 -15.82
N ILE A 29 10.32 -30.60 -15.31
CA ILE A 29 9.81 -31.97 -15.16
C ILE A 29 9.65 -32.63 -16.54
N ALA A 30 9.15 -31.92 -17.54
CA ALA A 30 9.04 -32.45 -18.91
C ALA A 30 10.43 -32.79 -19.49
N VAL A 31 11.43 -31.92 -19.30
CA VAL A 31 12.82 -32.17 -19.70
C VAL A 31 13.39 -33.40 -18.97
N PHE A 32 13.14 -33.53 -17.67
CA PHE A 32 13.58 -34.69 -16.88
C PHE A 32 13.01 -36.02 -17.44
N VAL A 33 11.73 -36.05 -17.81
CA VAL A 33 11.10 -37.23 -18.43
C VAL A 33 11.73 -37.55 -19.79
N ILE A 34 12.03 -36.54 -20.61
CA ILE A 34 12.70 -36.72 -21.91
C ILE A 34 14.12 -37.28 -21.71
N LEU A 35 14.90 -36.68 -20.82
CA LEU A 35 16.26 -37.16 -20.51
C LEU A 35 16.26 -38.59 -19.98
N LYS A 36 15.22 -38.97 -19.24
CA LYS A 36 15.03 -40.36 -18.81
C LYS A 36 14.70 -41.29 -19.97
N ALA A 37 13.82 -40.87 -20.89
CA ALA A 37 13.47 -41.64 -22.08
C ALA A 37 14.68 -41.85 -23.01
N LEU A 38 15.59 -40.88 -23.08
CA LEU A 38 16.86 -40.95 -23.83
C LEU A 38 17.94 -41.82 -23.14
N GLY A 39 17.67 -42.36 -21.96
CA GLY A 39 18.61 -43.22 -21.23
C GLY A 39 19.75 -42.48 -20.52
N ILE A 40 19.76 -41.15 -20.53
CA ILE A 40 20.78 -40.33 -19.87
C ILE A 40 20.67 -40.43 -18.34
N ILE A 41 19.42 -40.53 -17.83
CA ILE A 41 19.13 -40.63 -16.39
C ILE A 41 18.82 -42.09 -16.02
N VAL A 42 19.64 -42.67 -15.16
CA VAL A 42 19.50 -44.08 -14.71
C VAL A 42 18.63 -44.15 -13.44
N ILE A 43 17.34 -43.84 -13.58
CA ILE A 43 16.31 -43.99 -12.53
C ILE A 43 15.32 -45.10 -12.93
N PRO A 44 14.82 -45.95 -12.00
CA PRO A 44 13.75 -46.90 -12.30
C PRO A 44 12.47 -46.19 -12.75
N TRP A 45 11.75 -46.74 -13.73
CA TRP A 45 10.53 -46.12 -14.28
C TRP A 45 9.47 -45.80 -13.23
N LEU A 46 9.29 -46.67 -12.23
CA LEU A 46 8.34 -46.43 -11.12
C LEU A 46 8.62 -45.10 -10.40
N HIS A 47 9.88 -44.85 -10.05
CA HIS A 47 10.29 -43.64 -9.33
C HIS A 47 10.20 -42.40 -10.22
N ALA A 48 10.57 -42.51 -11.50
CA ALA A 48 10.43 -41.42 -12.46
C ALA A 48 8.96 -41.01 -12.65
N ILE A 49 8.03 -41.97 -12.70
CA ILE A 49 6.59 -41.72 -12.79
C ILE A 49 6.07 -41.05 -11.52
N VAL A 50 6.50 -41.52 -10.33
CA VAL A 50 6.08 -40.91 -9.06
C VAL A 50 6.56 -39.46 -8.97
N ILE A 51 7.84 -39.18 -9.24
CA ILE A 51 8.42 -37.81 -9.20
C ILE A 51 7.71 -36.89 -10.19
N SER A 52 7.56 -37.32 -11.45
CA SER A 52 6.95 -36.49 -12.49
C SER A 52 5.45 -36.30 -12.27
N GLY A 53 4.71 -37.34 -11.91
CA GLY A 53 3.27 -37.26 -11.66
C GLY A 53 2.93 -36.37 -10.47
N THR A 54 3.57 -36.61 -9.31
CA THR A 54 3.35 -35.79 -8.11
C THR A 54 3.85 -34.35 -8.29
N GLY A 55 4.97 -34.16 -8.99
CA GLY A 55 5.49 -32.84 -9.34
C GLY A 55 4.54 -32.04 -10.26
N VAL A 56 3.98 -32.69 -11.28
CA VAL A 56 2.99 -32.06 -12.17
C VAL A 56 1.75 -31.63 -11.40
N VAL A 57 1.22 -32.49 -10.52
CA VAL A 57 0.05 -32.14 -9.67
C VAL A 57 0.39 -30.97 -8.76
N ALA A 58 1.53 -31.02 -8.06
CA ALA A 58 1.95 -29.95 -7.16
C ALA A 58 2.16 -28.60 -7.87
N CYS A 59 2.62 -28.60 -9.13
CA CYS A 59 2.75 -27.38 -9.93
C CYS A 59 1.43 -26.92 -10.57
N ALA A 60 0.56 -27.85 -10.98
CA ALA A 60 -0.69 -27.54 -11.66
C ALA A 60 -1.73 -26.92 -10.71
N VAL A 61 -1.79 -27.37 -9.46
CA VAL A 61 -2.76 -26.88 -8.45
C VAL A 61 -2.66 -25.35 -8.26
N PRO A 62 -1.48 -24.75 -7.98
CA PRO A 62 -1.30 -23.29 -7.93
C PRO A 62 -1.76 -22.55 -9.20
N ILE A 63 -1.43 -23.09 -10.37
CA ILE A 63 -1.73 -22.48 -11.67
C ILE A 63 -3.25 -22.45 -11.91
N LEU A 64 -3.93 -23.57 -11.63
CA LEU A 64 -5.38 -23.69 -11.76
C LEU A 64 -6.11 -22.80 -10.76
N CYS A 65 -5.70 -22.80 -9.48
CA CYS A 65 -6.29 -21.92 -8.47
C CYS A 65 -6.22 -20.44 -8.88
N ARG A 66 -5.13 -20.01 -9.55
CA ARG A 66 -5.02 -18.66 -10.09
C ARG A 66 -5.91 -18.43 -11.31
N SER A 67 -6.02 -19.41 -12.21
CA SER A 67 -6.86 -19.32 -13.41
C SER A 67 -8.36 -19.29 -13.10
N PHE A 68 -8.78 -19.92 -12.00
CA PHE A 68 -10.17 -19.91 -11.53
C PHE A 68 -10.49 -18.71 -10.64
N SER A 69 -9.59 -17.71 -10.55
CA SER A 69 -9.79 -16.49 -9.75
C SER A 69 -10.18 -16.77 -8.29
N MET A 70 -9.60 -17.82 -7.68
CA MET A 70 -9.84 -18.13 -6.28
C MET A 70 -9.32 -17.01 -5.37
N ASP A 71 -9.84 -16.98 -4.13
CA ASP A 71 -9.44 -16.01 -3.11
C ASP A 71 -7.90 -15.94 -2.93
N VAL A 72 -7.39 -14.71 -2.85
CA VAL A 72 -5.96 -14.37 -2.86
C VAL A 72 -5.22 -15.03 -1.68
N ASN A 73 -5.88 -15.12 -0.52
CA ASN A 73 -5.33 -15.76 0.69
C ASN A 73 -5.34 -17.29 0.60
N THR A 74 -6.23 -17.85 -0.21
CA THR A 74 -6.27 -19.29 -0.48
C THR A 74 -5.12 -19.69 -1.40
N ILE A 75 -4.88 -18.93 -2.48
CA ILE A 75 -3.74 -19.14 -3.39
C ILE A 75 -2.41 -19.05 -2.64
N LYS A 76 -2.27 -18.05 -1.75
CA LYS A 76 -1.10 -17.86 -0.89
C LYS A 76 -0.74 -19.13 -0.09
N ARG A 77 -1.74 -19.78 0.53
CA ARG A 77 -1.52 -21.02 1.31
C ARG A 77 -1.20 -22.21 0.42
N VAL A 78 -1.93 -22.35 -0.69
CA VAL A 78 -1.73 -23.41 -1.69
C VAL A 78 -0.30 -23.37 -2.24
N ASN A 79 0.22 -22.19 -2.56
CA ASN A 79 1.60 -22.04 -3.06
C ASN A 79 2.64 -22.61 -2.10
N ILE A 80 2.51 -22.34 -0.80
CA ILE A 80 3.44 -22.86 0.21
C ILE A 80 3.30 -24.38 0.36
N TYR A 81 2.08 -24.91 0.40
CA TYR A 81 1.87 -26.36 0.54
C TYR A 81 2.43 -27.12 -0.66
N CYS A 82 2.19 -26.63 -1.87
CA CYS A 82 2.75 -27.20 -3.09
C CYS A 82 4.29 -27.13 -3.11
N ALA A 83 4.88 -26.03 -2.63
CA ALA A 83 6.34 -25.91 -2.50
C ALA A 83 6.93 -26.93 -1.49
N VAL A 84 6.28 -27.14 -0.34
CA VAL A 84 6.69 -28.15 0.64
C VAL A 84 6.63 -29.55 0.02
N VAL A 85 5.54 -29.89 -0.67
CA VAL A 85 5.40 -31.19 -1.36
C VAL A 85 6.52 -31.41 -2.38
N LEU A 86 6.82 -30.41 -3.21
CA LEU A 86 7.93 -30.50 -4.17
C LEU A 86 9.29 -30.71 -3.50
N CYS A 87 9.52 -30.05 -2.36
CA CYS A 87 10.78 -30.21 -1.63
C CYS A 87 10.89 -31.60 -0.96
N ILE A 88 9.78 -32.15 -0.44
CA ILE A 88 9.74 -33.52 0.08
C ILE A 88 10.10 -34.52 -1.04
N LEU A 89 9.52 -34.34 -2.24
CA LEU A 89 9.82 -35.20 -3.40
C LEU A 89 11.28 -35.09 -3.83
N GLY A 90 11.83 -33.86 -3.87
CA GLY A 90 13.24 -33.63 -4.15
C GLY A 90 14.17 -34.28 -3.13
N TYR A 91 13.81 -34.24 -1.84
CA TYR A 91 14.54 -34.90 -0.77
C TYR A 91 14.50 -36.43 -0.90
N CYS A 92 13.32 -37.00 -1.09
CA CYS A 92 13.13 -38.45 -1.18
C CYS A 92 13.86 -39.05 -2.38
N TYR A 93 13.77 -38.40 -3.55
CA TYR A 93 14.10 -39.05 -4.81
C TYR A 93 15.22 -38.40 -5.62
N LEU A 94 15.62 -37.17 -5.30
CA LEU A 94 16.69 -36.45 -6.03
C LEU A 94 17.90 -36.16 -5.14
N ASN A 95 17.93 -36.71 -3.92
CA ASN A 95 18.99 -36.48 -2.92
C ASN A 95 19.25 -34.99 -2.67
N MET A 96 18.20 -34.17 -2.74
CA MET A 96 18.29 -32.77 -2.39
C MET A 96 18.69 -32.63 -0.92
N GLY A 97 19.54 -31.68 -0.56
CA GLY A 97 19.95 -31.53 0.85
C GLY A 97 18.77 -31.21 1.77
N ILE A 98 18.74 -31.79 2.98
CA ILE A 98 17.71 -31.57 4.02
C ILE A 98 17.43 -30.08 4.25
N ILE A 99 18.48 -29.26 4.21
CA ILE A 99 18.41 -27.81 4.39
C ILE A 99 17.49 -27.14 3.37
N MET A 100 17.39 -27.66 2.14
CA MET A 100 16.56 -27.05 1.09
C MET A 100 15.07 -27.24 1.30
N LEU A 101 14.69 -28.34 1.97
CA LEU A 101 13.32 -28.59 2.38
C LEU A 101 12.83 -27.51 3.34
N LEU A 102 13.76 -26.88 4.07
CA LEU A 102 13.48 -25.75 4.95
C LEU A 102 13.61 -24.40 4.22
N VAL A 103 14.68 -24.19 3.44
CA VAL A 103 15.00 -22.87 2.84
C VAL A 103 13.98 -22.45 1.77
N ILE A 104 13.55 -23.34 0.88
CA ILE A 104 12.66 -22.94 -0.23
C ILE A 104 11.25 -22.54 0.26
N PRO A 105 10.54 -23.37 1.06
CA PRO A 105 9.20 -23.03 1.51
C PRO A 105 9.19 -21.82 2.46
N ILE A 106 10.23 -21.65 3.27
CA ILE A 106 10.39 -20.47 4.12
C ILE A 106 10.68 -19.24 3.27
N GLY A 107 11.58 -19.33 2.29
CA GLY A 107 11.88 -18.22 1.37
C GLY A 107 10.64 -17.69 0.66
N PHE A 108 9.80 -18.60 0.14
CA PHE A 108 8.51 -18.22 -0.44
C PHE A 108 7.55 -17.63 0.58
N ALA A 109 7.47 -18.17 1.80
CA ALA A 109 6.63 -17.62 2.86
C ALA A 109 7.09 -16.20 3.28
N CYS A 110 8.40 -15.96 3.33
CA CYS A 110 8.98 -14.65 3.65
C CYS A 110 8.61 -13.59 2.62
N MET A 111 8.47 -13.95 1.34
CA MET A 111 8.05 -13.00 0.30
C MET A 111 6.65 -12.43 0.55
N TYR A 112 5.77 -13.18 1.23
CA TYR A 112 4.43 -12.72 1.59
C TYR A 112 4.39 -11.81 2.82
N PHE A 113 5.51 -11.64 3.55
CA PHE A 113 5.57 -10.87 4.79
C PHE A 113 4.48 -11.25 5.81
N ASP A 114 4.12 -12.53 5.90
CA ASP A 114 3.10 -13.03 6.83
C ASP A 114 3.70 -14.00 7.84
N LEU A 115 3.78 -13.52 9.08
CA LEU A 115 4.41 -14.23 10.19
C LEU A 115 3.68 -15.52 10.56
N LYS A 116 2.35 -15.56 10.44
CA LYS A 116 1.57 -16.79 10.67
C LYS A 116 1.85 -17.80 9.57
N LEU A 117 2.00 -17.35 8.32
CA LEU A 117 2.36 -18.20 7.20
C LEU A 117 3.78 -18.76 7.32
N ILE A 118 4.75 -17.92 7.72
CA ILE A 118 6.15 -18.35 7.94
C ILE A 118 6.22 -19.42 9.03
N SER A 119 5.58 -19.19 10.17
CA SER A 119 5.54 -20.17 11.27
C SER A 119 4.91 -21.51 10.84
N ARG A 120 3.80 -21.46 10.11
CA ARG A 120 3.17 -22.67 9.56
C ARG A 120 4.07 -23.37 8.54
N SER A 121 4.79 -22.61 7.70
CA SER A 121 5.74 -23.13 6.71
C SER A 121 6.89 -23.87 7.39
N ILE A 122 7.43 -23.33 8.49
CA ILE A 122 8.44 -24.00 9.31
C ILE A 122 7.90 -25.33 9.84
N GLY A 123 6.73 -25.33 10.50
CA GLY A 123 6.13 -26.55 11.05
C GLY A 123 5.86 -27.63 9.98
N LEU A 124 5.34 -27.22 8.83
CA LEU A 124 5.10 -28.13 7.70
C LEU A 124 6.39 -28.65 7.08
N SER A 125 7.43 -27.84 7.01
CA SER A 125 8.74 -28.27 6.52
C SER A 125 9.36 -29.29 7.47
N VAL A 126 9.25 -29.09 8.79
CA VAL A 126 9.72 -30.07 9.81
C VAL A 126 8.95 -31.39 9.69
N LEU A 127 7.62 -31.34 9.56
CA LEU A 127 6.82 -32.54 9.29
C LEU A 127 7.23 -33.20 7.96
N GLY A 128 7.54 -32.39 6.95
CA GLY A 128 8.03 -32.84 5.66
C GLY A 128 9.37 -33.58 5.74
N ILE A 129 10.26 -33.21 6.67
CA ILE A 129 11.50 -33.96 6.94
C ILE A 129 11.17 -35.36 7.46
N ILE A 130 10.24 -35.47 8.42
CA ILE A 130 9.83 -36.77 8.98
C ILE A 130 9.21 -37.65 7.90
N ILE A 131 8.24 -37.10 7.16
CA ILE A 131 7.56 -37.81 6.05
C ILE A 131 8.59 -38.22 4.99
N GLY A 132 9.48 -37.30 4.62
CA GLY A 132 10.50 -37.53 3.62
C GLY A 132 11.47 -38.64 4.01
N GLU A 133 11.91 -38.67 5.27
CA GLU A 133 12.82 -39.70 5.75
C GLU A 133 12.14 -41.07 5.83
N VAL A 134 10.88 -41.14 6.28
CA VAL A 134 10.10 -42.38 6.30
C VAL A 134 9.91 -42.92 4.87
N LEU A 135 9.56 -42.06 3.92
CA LEU A 135 9.40 -42.45 2.52
C LEU A 135 10.71 -42.91 1.90
N ARG A 136 11.82 -42.22 2.19
CA ARG A 136 13.16 -42.55 1.68
C ARG A 136 13.67 -43.90 2.19
N VAL A 137 13.45 -44.19 3.47
CA VAL A 137 13.80 -45.49 4.07
C VAL A 137 12.90 -46.60 3.51
N SER A 138 11.60 -46.34 3.35
CA SER A 138 10.65 -47.34 2.85
C SER A 138 10.84 -47.67 1.36
N SER A 139 11.37 -46.76 0.54
CA SER A 139 11.49 -46.98 -0.90
C SER A 139 12.64 -47.93 -1.28
N ASN A 140 13.56 -48.25 -0.36
CA ASN A 140 14.79 -49.04 -0.60
C ASN A 140 15.63 -48.57 -1.80
N TRP A 141 15.30 -47.41 -2.35
CA TRP A 141 15.92 -46.79 -3.50
C TRP A 141 16.28 -45.38 -3.09
N SER A 142 17.57 -45.10 -3.11
CA SER A 142 18.08 -43.73 -3.07
C SER A 142 18.73 -43.43 -4.41
N PHE A 143 18.64 -42.17 -4.84
CA PHE A 143 19.33 -41.66 -6.02
C PHE A 143 20.87 -41.69 -5.86
N ASP A 144 21.41 -42.25 -4.77
CA ASP A 144 22.84 -42.30 -4.47
C ASP A 144 23.64 -43.05 -5.53
N THR A 145 23.11 -44.11 -6.16
CA THR A 145 23.85 -44.87 -7.18
C THR A 145 24.13 -44.03 -8.44
N ALA A 146 23.20 -43.18 -8.85
CA ALA A 146 23.41 -42.22 -9.94
C ALA A 146 24.21 -40.98 -9.48
N ALA A 147 24.03 -40.56 -8.23
CA ALA A 147 24.76 -39.44 -7.61
C ALA A 147 26.18 -39.78 -7.12
N GLN A 148 26.62 -41.04 -7.25
CA GLN A 148 28.03 -41.44 -7.13
C GLN A 148 28.88 -40.87 -8.26
N ASN A 149 28.27 -40.58 -9.42
CA ASN A 149 28.97 -39.90 -10.50
C ASN A 149 29.23 -38.43 -10.12
N ILE A 150 30.51 -38.08 -9.97
CA ILE A 150 30.95 -36.76 -9.49
C ILE A 150 30.37 -35.61 -10.34
N TYR A 151 30.23 -35.80 -11.65
CA TYR A 151 29.67 -34.80 -12.56
C TYR A 151 28.19 -34.52 -12.27
N ILE A 152 27.38 -35.55 -12.03
CA ILE A 152 25.95 -35.41 -11.71
C ILE A 152 25.78 -34.72 -10.36
N ARG A 153 26.61 -35.07 -9.37
CA ARG A 153 26.57 -34.45 -8.03
C ARG A 153 26.92 -32.96 -8.07
N ILE A 154 27.94 -32.57 -8.82
CA ILE A 154 28.33 -31.15 -9.00
C ILE A 154 27.19 -30.36 -9.64
N ILE A 155 26.54 -30.90 -10.68
CA ILE A 155 25.40 -30.25 -11.35
C ILE A 155 24.25 -30.06 -10.36
N LEU A 156 23.92 -31.07 -9.56
CA LEU A 156 22.84 -30.97 -8.56
C LEU A 156 23.15 -29.93 -7.49
N TYR A 157 24.37 -29.89 -6.96
CA TYR A 157 24.76 -28.86 -5.99
C TYR A 157 24.73 -27.46 -6.62
N PHE A 158 25.18 -27.30 -7.87
CA PHE A 158 25.09 -26.04 -8.59
C PHE A 158 23.63 -25.54 -8.69
N PHE A 159 22.69 -26.42 -9.07
CA PHE A 159 21.28 -26.06 -9.09
C PHE A 159 20.71 -25.78 -7.69
N GLN A 160 21.09 -26.57 -6.70
CA GLN A 160 20.63 -26.43 -5.33
C GLN A 160 21.04 -25.08 -4.73
N PHE A 161 22.34 -24.75 -4.79
CA PHE A 161 22.84 -23.48 -4.30
C PHE A 161 22.42 -22.31 -5.20
N GLY A 162 22.28 -22.53 -6.50
CA GLY A 162 21.74 -21.54 -7.44
C GLY A 162 20.32 -21.12 -7.09
N ILE A 163 19.44 -22.07 -6.76
CA ILE A 163 18.05 -21.78 -6.33
C ILE A 163 18.06 -21.01 -4.99
N ALA A 164 18.86 -21.45 -4.02
CA ALA A 164 18.98 -20.76 -2.74
C ALA A 164 19.50 -19.32 -2.90
N ALA A 165 20.54 -19.12 -3.72
CA ALA A 165 21.11 -17.81 -4.02
C ALA A 165 20.11 -16.90 -4.75
N ALA A 166 19.38 -17.44 -5.73
CA ALA A 166 18.33 -16.69 -6.43
C ALA A 166 17.20 -16.26 -5.48
N LEU A 167 16.75 -17.15 -4.59
CA LEU A 167 15.75 -16.81 -3.56
C LEU A 167 16.25 -15.71 -2.63
N PHE A 168 17.47 -15.83 -2.11
CA PHE A 168 18.07 -14.82 -1.25
C PHE A 168 18.23 -13.48 -1.96
N MET A 169 18.66 -13.48 -3.22
CA MET A 169 18.78 -12.28 -4.04
C MET A 169 17.43 -11.63 -4.29
N VAL A 170 16.37 -12.40 -4.57
CA VAL A 170 15.01 -11.87 -4.76
C VAL A 170 14.47 -11.26 -3.47
N VAL A 171 14.59 -11.95 -2.33
CA VAL A 171 14.14 -11.44 -1.03
C VAL A 171 14.92 -10.18 -0.64
N SER A 172 16.24 -10.17 -0.83
CA SER A 172 17.08 -9.01 -0.52
C SER A 172 16.77 -7.81 -1.43
N ARG A 173 16.63 -8.05 -2.74
CA ARG A 173 16.27 -7.00 -3.70
C ARG A 173 14.89 -6.43 -3.41
N ARG A 174 13.96 -7.27 -2.96
CA ARG A 174 12.63 -6.84 -2.53
C ARG A 174 12.70 -5.95 -1.28
N ALA A 175 13.48 -6.33 -0.27
CA ALA A 175 13.69 -5.50 0.91
C ALA A 175 14.33 -4.14 0.55
N LEU A 176 15.35 -4.15 -0.32
CA LEU A 176 16.00 -2.92 -0.82
C LEU A 176 15.04 -2.05 -1.65
N ASN A 177 14.23 -2.65 -2.51
CA ASN A 177 13.25 -1.92 -3.31
C ASN A 177 12.22 -1.20 -2.44
N ILE A 178 11.73 -1.85 -1.37
CA ILE A 178 10.85 -1.20 -0.39
C ILE A 178 11.56 0.02 0.19
N LEU A 179 12.78 -0.16 0.70
CA LEU A 179 13.58 0.93 1.27
C LEU A 179 13.79 2.10 0.30
N SER A 180 14.09 1.82 -0.97
CA SER A 180 14.27 2.87 -1.99
C SER A 180 12.95 3.53 -2.40
N SER A 181 11.87 2.76 -2.52
CA SER A 181 10.55 3.28 -2.87
C SER A 181 9.99 4.19 -1.78
N THR A 182 10.35 3.95 -0.52
CA THR A 182 9.95 4.82 0.60
C THR A 182 10.46 6.25 0.44
N HIS A 183 11.65 6.46 -0.14
CA HIS A 183 12.14 7.82 -0.39
C HIS A 183 11.27 8.59 -1.39
N SER A 184 10.85 7.94 -2.47
CA SER A 184 9.92 8.54 -3.44
C SER A 184 8.55 8.82 -2.83
N TYR A 185 8.04 7.93 -1.97
CA TYR A 185 6.80 8.19 -1.22
C TYR A 185 6.93 9.42 -0.31
N TYR A 186 8.07 9.62 0.35
CA TYR A 186 8.32 10.81 1.17
C TYR A 186 8.28 12.10 0.36
N GLU A 187 8.93 12.14 -0.81
CA GLU A 187 8.91 13.31 -1.67
C GLU A 187 7.50 13.61 -2.19
N ASN A 188 6.78 12.58 -2.62
CA ASN A 188 5.40 12.73 -3.07
C ASN A 188 4.50 13.28 -1.97
N ILE A 189 4.59 12.75 -0.74
CA ILE A 189 3.78 13.26 0.37
C ILE A 189 4.16 14.69 0.76
N ASN A 190 5.45 15.04 0.73
CA ASN A 190 5.89 16.43 0.97
C ASN A 190 5.33 17.40 -0.09
N ASN A 191 5.25 16.98 -1.35
CA ASN A 191 4.62 17.77 -2.40
C ASN A 191 3.12 17.96 -2.12
N ILE A 192 2.41 16.90 -1.69
CA ILE A 192 1.00 17.01 -1.33
C ILE A 192 0.82 17.94 -0.12
N PHE A 193 1.67 17.86 0.91
CA PHE A 193 1.63 18.82 2.02
C PHE A 193 1.79 20.27 1.57
N SER A 194 2.70 20.53 0.64
CA SER A 194 2.87 21.86 0.07
C SER A 194 1.59 22.31 -0.64
N ASN A 195 0.96 21.43 -1.44
CA ASN A 195 -0.28 21.76 -2.14
C ASN A 195 -1.45 22.03 -1.19
N VAL A 196 -1.60 21.22 -0.13
CA VAL A 196 -2.61 21.44 0.93
C VAL A 196 -2.41 22.79 1.60
N GLN A 197 -1.16 23.16 1.91
CA GLN A 197 -0.85 24.41 2.58
C GLN A 197 -1.09 25.64 1.67
N VAL A 198 -0.68 25.56 0.40
CA VAL A 198 -0.96 26.61 -0.59
C VAL A 198 -2.46 26.78 -0.80
N SER A 199 -3.20 25.69 -0.94
CA SER A 199 -4.64 25.72 -1.17
C SER A 199 -5.41 26.21 0.07
N SER A 200 -4.94 25.88 1.27
CA SER A 200 -5.49 26.41 2.53
C SER A 200 -5.29 27.92 2.65
N GLN A 201 -4.13 28.45 2.24
CA GLN A 201 -3.89 29.90 2.19
C GLN A 201 -4.74 30.58 1.12
N GLY A 202 -4.88 29.94 -0.04
CA GLY A 202 -5.78 30.39 -1.10
C GLY A 202 -7.23 30.47 -0.65
N LEU A 203 -7.68 29.50 0.15
CA LEU A 203 -9.03 29.46 0.71
C LEU A 203 -9.29 30.63 1.67
N GLU A 204 -8.36 30.91 2.60
CA GLU A 204 -8.48 32.06 3.51
C GLU A 204 -8.51 33.39 2.73
N ALA A 205 -7.66 33.54 1.72
CA ALA A 205 -7.61 34.74 0.90
C ALA A 205 -8.88 34.93 0.04
N ALA A 206 -9.37 33.85 -0.58
CA ALA A 206 -10.59 33.88 -1.38
C ALA A 206 -11.82 34.21 -0.52
N GLU A 207 -11.87 33.68 0.70
CA GLU A 207 -12.91 34.02 1.65
C GLU A 207 -12.85 35.50 2.08
N GLU A 208 -11.67 36.02 2.42
CA GLU A 208 -11.52 37.44 2.79
C GLU A 208 -12.05 38.36 1.69
N VAL A 209 -11.77 38.05 0.42
CA VAL A 209 -12.29 38.78 -0.74
C VAL A 209 -13.80 38.67 -0.83
N LEU A 210 -14.36 37.47 -0.68
CA LEU A 210 -15.82 37.26 -0.72
C LEU A 210 -16.53 38.04 0.39
N LEU A 211 -16.04 37.97 1.64
CA LEU A 211 -16.62 38.68 2.79
C LEU A 211 -16.63 40.20 2.57
N ARG A 212 -15.54 40.73 2.00
CA ARG A 212 -15.43 42.16 1.68
C ARG A 212 -16.41 42.56 0.58
N SER A 213 -16.58 41.76 -0.46
CA SER A 213 -17.51 42.07 -1.55
C SER A 213 -18.96 41.96 -1.09
N VAL A 214 -19.33 40.91 -0.36
CA VAL A 214 -20.70 40.70 0.15
C VAL A 214 -21.11 41.75 1.18
N SER A 215 -20.22 42.13 2.10
CA SER A 215 -20.50 43.24 3.05
C SER A 215 -20.71 44.58 2.35
N THR A 216 -20.09 44.77 1.17
CA THR A 216 -20.31 45.97 0.34
C THR A 216 -21.62 45.90 -0.45
N LEU A 217 -22.07 44.70 -0.83
CA LEU A 217 -23.31 44.47 -1.57
C LEU A 217 -24.56 44.53 -0.69
N ASN A 218 -24.50 44.00 0.54
CA ASN A 218 -25.66 43.84 1.42
C ASN A 218 -25.31 44.17 2.88
N ALA A 219 -25.65 45.38 3.33
CA ALA A 219 -25.42 45.85 4.71
C ALA A 219 -26.33 45.19 5.78
N ASN A 220 -27.30 44.35 5.41
CA ASN A 220 -28.35 43.86 6.31
C ASN A 220 -28.23 42.37 6.73
N ASN A 221 -27.31 41.60 6.16
CA ASN A 221 -27.19 40.14 6.40
C ASN A 221 -25.80 39.74 6.95
N GLU A 222 -25.30 40.48 7.95
CA GLU A 222 -23.99 40.20 8.58
C GLU A 222 -23.90 38.80 9.22
N GLU A 223 -25.03 38.21 9.60
CA GLU A 223 -25.10 36.94 10.35
C GLU A 223 -24.65 35.73 9.50
N ASP A 224 -25.18 35.57 8.28
CA ASP A 224 -24.81 34.47 7.38
C ASP A 224 -23.35 34.57 6.91
N VAL A 225 -22.90 35.80 6.66
CA VAL A 225 -21.52 36.14 6.26
C VAL A 225 -20.53 35.84 7.39
N SER A 226 -20.88 36.18 8.63
CA SER A 226 -20.07 35.87 9.82
C SER A 226 -20.02 34.36 10.10
N SER A 227 -21.13 33.65 9.88
CA SER A 227 -21.18 32.20 10.02
C SER A 227 -20.24 31.49 9.03
N SER A 228 -20.17 31.97 7.78
CA SER A 228 -19.27 31.46 6.74
C SER A 228 -17.80 31.57 7.16
N ASN A 229 -17.38 32.75 7.64
CA ASN A 229 -16.02 32.97 8.17
C ASN A 229 -15.66 32.01 9.31
N GLY A 230 -16.63 31.75 10.21
CA GLY A 230 -16.45 30.76 11.27
C GLY A 230 -16.22 29.34 10.73
N VAL A 231 -16.95 28.95 9.68
CA VAL A 231 -16.87 27.63 9.06
C VAL A 231 -15.52 27.44 8.37
N VAL A 232 -15.06 28.38 7.53
CA VAL A 232 -13.75 28.26 6.85
C VAL A 232 -12.59 28.27 7.82
N ARG A 233 -12.60 29.10 8.87
CA ARG A 233 -11.58 29.02 9.93
C ARG A 233 -11.55 27.65 10.60
N GLY A 234 -12.72 27.04 10.81
CA GLY A 234 -12.85 25.67 11.32
C GLY A 234 -12.24 24.64 10.36
N ILE A 235 -12.51 24.78 9.07
CA ILE A 235 -11.95 23.97 7.98
C ILE A 235 -10.43 24.05 7.99
N VAL A 236 -9.86 25.26 7.90
CA VAL A 236 -8.42 25.49 7.88
C VAL A 236 -7.74 24.98 9.15
N SER A 237 -8.36 25.18 10.32
CA SER A 237 -7.84 24.63 11.58
C SER A 237 -7.77 23.10 11.56
N ASN A 238 -8.80 22.44 11.05
CA ASN A 238 -8.82 20.97 10.97
C ASN A 238 -7.83 20.43 9.94
N ILE A 239 -7.69 21.10 8.79
CA ILE A 239 -6.69 20.75 7.77
C ILE A 239 -5.29 20.84 8.37
N ASN A 240 -4.96 21.96 9.04
CA ASN A 240 -3.66 22.15 9.67
C ASN A 240 -3.36 21.06 10.71
N LYS A 241 -4.35 20.70 11.55
CA LYS A 241 -4.20 19.59 12.52
C LYS A 241 -4.02 18.23 11.83
N SER A 242 -4.74 17.97 10.75
CA SER A 242 -4.63 16.72 9.99
C SER A 242 -3.27 16.58 9.32
N VAL A 243 -2.77 17.66 8.72
CA VAL A 243 -1.43 17.76 8.14
C VAL A 243 -0.36 17.57 9.21
N GLU A 244 -0.52 18.17 10.39
CA GLU A 244 0.44 18.01 11.49
C GLU A 244 0.52 16.57 11.99
N ASN A 245 -0.63 15.92 12.22
CA ASN A 245 -0.66 14.50 12.57
C ASN A 245 0.01 13.65 11.49
N ALA A 246 -0.24 13.94 10.21
CA ALA A 246 0.40 13.23 9.09
C ALA A 246 1.92 13.45 9.05
N ARG A 247 2.41 14.66 9.36
CA ARG A 247 3.85 14.96 9.50
C ARG A 247 4.49 14.16 10.62
N GLU A 248 3.84 14.08 11.78
CA GLU A 248 4.35 13.28 12.90
C GLU A 248 4.43 11.79 12.51
N ILE A 249 3.39 11.22 11.89
CA ILE A 249 3.44 9.83 11.40
C ILE A 249 4.64 9.63 10.44
N MET A 250 4.89 10.55 9.52
CA MET A 250 6.02 10.46 8.60
C MET A 250 7.37 10.50 9.30
N LYS A 251 7.52 11.37 10.30
CA LYS A 251 8.73 11.52 11.11
C LYS A 251 9.03 10.25 11.91
N TYR A 252 8.02 9.65 12.55
CA TYR A 252 8.18 8.35 13.21
C TYR A 252 8.53 7.25 12.20
N THR A 253 7.85 7.22 11.05
CA THR A 253 8.17 6.28 9.96
C THR A 253 9.61 6.42 9.48
N GLN A 254 10.14 7.66 9.43
CA GLN A 254 11.50 7.92 9.01
C GLN A 254 12.52 7.50 10.08
N THR A 255 12.17 7.65 11.34
CA THR A 255 13.00 7.26 12.48
C THR A 255 13.16 5.75 12.54
N MET A 256 12.04 5.03 12.36
CA MET A 256 11.98 3.58 12.17
C MET A 256 12.92 3.10 11.04
N LEU A 257 12.89 3.75 9.87
CA LEU A 257 13.73 3.39 8.73
C LEU A 257 15.22 3.63 8.94
N LYS A 258 15.58 4.69 9.66
CA LYS A 258 16.98 5.02 9.95
C LYS A 258 17.61 4.05 10.95
N GLY A 259 16.85 3.10 11.50
CA GLY A 259 17.35 2.09 12.44
C GLY A 259 17.98 2.70 13.69
N LYS A 260 17.61 3.95 14.02
CA LYS A 260 18.25 4.74 15.09
C LYS A 260 17.64 4.49 16.47
N SER A 261 16.60 3.67 16.54
CA SER A 261 16.06 3.13 17.79
C SER A 261 17.00 2.02 18.26
N GLU A 262 17.97 2.37 19.11
CA GLU A 262 18.87 1.40 19.78
C GLU A 262 18.12 0.35 20.62
N ASP A 263 16.82 0.57 20.84
CA ASP A 263 15.86 -0.41 21.31
C ASP A 263 14.64 -0.32 20.39
N LEU A 264 14.38 -1.34 19.57
CA LEU A 264 13.24 -1.38 18.66
C LEU A 264 11.95 -1.58 19.46
N ASN A 265 11.53 -0.56 20.24
CA ASN A 265 10.19 -0.42 20.79
C ASN A 265 9.20 -0.05 19.66
N LEU A 266 9.25 -0.81 18.56
CA LEU A 266 8.35 -0.74 17.41
C LEU A 266 6.87 -0.75 17.83
N LYS A 267 6.57 -1.32 19.01
CA LYS A 267 5.23 -1.32 19.59
C LYS A 267 4.78 0.05 20.11
N GLU A 268 5.65 0.81 20.76
CA GLU A 268 5.31 2.15 21.26
C GLU A 268 5.18 3.14 20.10
N GLU A 269 6.11 3.09 19.15
CA GLU A 269 6.04 3.91 17.93
C GLU A 269 4.80 3.55 17.10
N ALA A 270 4.44 2.27 17.02
CA ALA A 270 3.20 1.84 16.37
C ALA A 270 1.93 2.36 17.07
N ALA A 271 1.90 2.34 18.41
CA ALA A 271 0.76 2.85 19.16
C ALA A 271 0.56 4.36 18.94
N GLN A 272 1.65 5.14 18.94
CA GLN A 272 1.60 6.58 18.66
C GLN A 272 1.10 6.86 17.24
N ILE A 273 1.59 6.11 16.24
CA ILE A 273 1.13 6.27 14.86
C ILE A 273 -0.34 5.88 14.69
N GLU A 274 -0.80 4.82 15.36
CA GLU A 274 -2.20 4.42 15.33
C GLU A 274 -3.09 5.53 15.92
N GLU A 275 -2.66 6.17 17.00
CA GLU A 275 -3.34 7.31 17.62
C GLU A 275 -3.40 8.51 16.67
N TYR A 276 -2.27 8.95 16.09
CA TYR A 276 -2.25 10.05 15.12
C TYR A 276 -3.10 9.74 13.89
N SER A 277 -3.06 8.50 13.39
CA SER A 277 -3.84 8.06 12.24
C SER A 277 -5.34 8.08 12.54
N ARG A 278 -5.74 7.66 13.74
CA ARG A 278 -7.13 7.77 14.20
C ARG A 278 -7.56 9.23 14.32
N ASN A 279 -6.74 10.08 14.94
CA ASN A 279 -7.04 11.50 15.09
C ASN A 279 -7.18 12.19 13.73
N SER A 280 -6.30 11.90 12.76
CA SER A 280 -6.41 12.41 11.39
C SER A 280 -7.71 11.96 10.69
N ARG A 281 -8.11 10.70 10.86
CA ARG A 281 -9.39 10.21 10.31
C ARG A 281 -10.59 10.95 10.91
N GLU A 282 -10.59 11.17 12.22
CA GLU A 282 -11.66 11.94 12.88
C GLU A 282 -11.69 13.41 12.43
N LEU A 283 -10.52 14.02 12.18
CA LEU A 283 -10.42 15.38 11.64
C LEU A 283 -10.93 15.48 10.21
N ILE A 284 -10.63 14.49 9.36
CA ILE A 284 -11.17 14.39 7.99
C ILE A 284 -12.70 14.26 8.00
N LEU A 285 -13.26 13.41 8.87
CA LEU A 285 -14.71 13.27 8.96
C LEU A 285 -15.38 14.58 9.40
N LYS A 286 -14.76 15.32 10.32
CA LYS A 286 -15.24 16.66 10.69
C LYS A 286 -15.08 17.67 9.56
N LEU A 287 -14.00 17.58 8.79
CA LEU A 287 -13.74 18.42 7.63
C LEU A 287 -14.84 18.25 6.58
N ASP A 288 -15.25 17.01 6.29
CA ASP A 288 -16.35 16.71 5.36
C ASP A 288 -17.66 17.39 5.80
N GLN A 289 -18.00 17.31 7.10
CA GLN A 289 -19.17 17.99 7.66
C GLN A 289 -19.09 19.53 7.56
N TYR A 290 -17.92 20.11 7.78
CA TYR A 290 -17.74 21.55 7.62
C TYR A 290 -17.83 21.98 6.16
N THR A 291 -17.32 21.18 5.24
CA THR A 291 -17.39 21.44 3.80
C THR A 291 -18.84 21.43 3.31
N GLU A 292 -19.66 20.48 3.76
CA GLU A 292 -21.10 20.48 3.43
C GLU A 292 -21.82 21.73 3.95
N LYS A 293 -21.57 22.13 5.21
CA LYS A 293 -22.08 23.40 5.76
C LYS A 293 -21.61 24.62 4.96
N MET A 294 -20.36 24.58 4.49
CA MET A 294 -19.82 25.67 3.69
C MET A 294 -20.49 25.75 2.31
N LYS A 295 -20.82 24.61 1.69
CA LYS A 295 -21.59 24.59 0.44
C LYS A 295 -22.99 25.19 0.64
N GLU A 296 -23.66 24.89 1.75
CA GLU A 296 -24.94 25.51 2.10
C GLU A 296 -24.80 27.04 2.25
N ASN A 297 -23.78 27.50 2.99
CA ASN A 297 -23.51 28.92 3.16
C ASN A 297 -23.20 29.64 1.83
N LEU A 298 -22.36 29.04 0.97
CA LEU A 298 -22.06 29.58 -0.35
C LEU A 298 -23.31 29.64 -1.24
N SER A 299 -24.21 28.68 -1.13
CA SER A 299 -25.49 28.71 -1.85
C SER A 299 -26.37 29.88 -1.40
N LEU A 300 -26.46 30.12 -0.09
CA LEU A 300 -27.22 31.25 0.46
C LEU A 300 -26.60 32.58 0.01
N ILE A 301 -25.27 32.69 0.07
CA ILE A 301 -24.54 33.88 -0.37
C ILE A 301 -24.73 34.11 -1.87
N SER A 302 -24.71 33.05 -2.70
CA SER A 302 -24.96 33.16 -4.13
C SER A 302 -26.35 33.74 -4.43
N ILE A 303 -27.39 33.30 -3.72
CA ILE A 303 -28.75 33.84 -3.86
C ILE A 303 -28.77 35.34 -3.54
N MET A 304 -28.08 35.75 -2.47
CA MET A 304 -27.97 37.16 -2.11
C MET A 304 -27.25 37.99 -3.17
N ILE A 305 -26.17 37.46 -3.74
CA ILE A 305 -25.39 38.13 -4.79
C ILE A 305 -26.25 38.30 -6.05
N ASP A 306 -27.01 37.28 -6.44
CA ASP A 306 -27.92 37.35 -7.59
C ASP A 306 -29.04 38.37 -7.38
N GLU A 307 -29.59 38.46 -6.17
CA GLU A 307 -30.62 39.44 -5.82
C GLU A 307 -30.06 40.87 -5.88
N SER A 308 -28.88 41.12 -5.31
CA SER A 308 -28.19 42.41 -5.42
C SER A 308 -27.82 42.74 -6.86
N LYS A 309 -27.44 41.75 -7.67
CA LYS A 309 -27.14 41.92 -9.10
C LYS A 309 -28.37 42.36 -9.87
N LEU A 310 -29.50 41.70 -9.69
CA LEU A 310 -30.78 42.09 -10.29
C LEU A 310 -31.21 43.49 -9.86
N LEU A 311 -31.08 43.81 -8.56
CA LEU A 311 -31.41 45.14 -8.04
C LEU A 311 -30.54 46.23 -8.68
N SER A 312 -29.24 45.96 -8.80
CA SER A 312 -28.29 46.88 -9.44
C SER A 312 -28.58 47.07 -10.92
N MET A 313 -28.99 46.02 -11.63
CA MET A 313 -29.33 46.11 -13.06
C MET A 313 -30.61 46.95 -13.26
N ASN A 314 -31.64 46.73 -12.44
CA ASN A 314 -32.86 47.53 -12.47
C ASN A 314 -32.58 49.00 -12.14
N ALA A 315 -31.71 49.27 -11.16
CA ALA A 315 -31.30 50.63 -10.81
C ALA A 315 -30.49 51.31 -11.93
N ALA A 316 -29.65 50.57 -12.65
CA ALA A 316 -28.90 51.09 -13.79
C ALA A 316 -29.84 51.49 -14.94
N ILE A 317 -30.82 50.63 -15.27
CA ILE A 317 -31.83 50.91 -16.30
C ILE A 317 -32.67 52.15 -15.94
N GLU A 318 -33.14 52.23 -14.70
CA GLU A 318 -33.95 53.37 -14.24
C GLU A 318 -33.14 54.68 -14.21
N ALA A 319 -31.84 54.59 -13.89
CA ALA A 319 -30.94 55.73 -13.90
C ALA A 319 -30.58 56.23 -15.32
N GLU A 320 -30.61 55.35 -16.33
CA GLU A 320 -30.53 55.75 -17.75
C GLU A 320 -31.83 56.42 -18.24
N ASN A 321 -32.98 55.98 -17.73
CA ASN A 321 -34.29 56.57 -18.05
C ASN A 321 -34.51 57.93 -17.37
N ALA A 322 -33.91 58.15 -16.21
CA ALA A 322 -33.91 59.45 -15.57
C ALA A 322 -33.06 60.46 -16.38
N SER A 323 -33.63 61.63 -16.69
CA SER A 323 -32.89 62.76 -17.28
C SER A 323 -31.78 63.26 -16.31
N SER A 324 -31.14 64.42 -16.57
CA SER A 324 -29.82 64.88 -16.05
C SER A 324 -29.38 64.58 -14.59
N GLY A 325 -30.25 64.17 -13.66
CA GLY A 325 -29.93 63.68 -12.32
C GLY A 325 -29.54 62.20 -12.18
N GLY A 326 -29.78 61.33 -13.18
CA GLY A 326 -29.57 59.87 -13.07
C GLY A 326 -28.13 59.37 -13.18
N ARG A 327 -27.22 60.16 -13.76
CA ARG A 327 -25.84 59.72 -14.07
C ARG A 327 -25.04 59.22 -12.86
N GLY A 328 -25.17 59.86 -11.70
CA GLY A 328 -24.48 59.43 -10.49
C GLY A 328 -24.98 58.07 -9.99
N SER A 329 -26.30 57.88 -10.00
CA SER A 329 -26.94 56.62 -9.62
C SER A 329 -26.61 55.48 -10.59
N ALA A 330 -26.50 55.77 -11.89
CA ALA A 330 -26.11 54.78 -12.91
C ALA A 330 -24.67 54.26 -12.66
N ILE A 331 -23.73 55.14 -12.31
CA ILE A 331 -22.34 54.75 -12.01
C ILE A 331 -22.27 53.86 -10.76
N VAL A 332 -23.04 54.19 -9.72
CA VAL A 332 -23.12 53.37 -8.50
C VAL A 332 -23.73 52.01 -8.81
N ALA A 333 -24.82 51.97 -9.56
CA ALA A 333 -25.49 50.72 -9.96
C ALA A 333 -24.57 49.80 -10.78
N MET A 334 -23.82 50.35 -11.74
CA MET A 334 -22.80 49.59 -12.49
C MET A 334 -21.68 49.06 -11.58
N LYS A 335 -21.25 49.84 -10.58
CA LYS A 335 -20.21 49.40 -9.64
C LYS A 335 -20.70 48.27 -8.73
N VAL A 336 -21.97 48.31 -8.29
CA VAL A 336 -22.61 47.23 -7.52
C VAL A 336 -22.74 45.97 -8.38
N GLY A 337 -23.17 46.09 -9.64
CA GLY A 337 -23.24 44.95 -10.56
C GLY A 337 -21.88 44.28 -10.76
N LYS A 338 -20.81 45.07 -10.92
CA LYS A 338 -19.45 44.54 -11.02
C LYS A 338 -18.99 43.82 -9.75
N LEU A 339 -19.31 44.37 -8.57
CA LEU A 339 -19.00 43.73 -7.28
C LEU A 339 -19.76 42.41 -7.11
N ALA A 340 -20.99 42.32 -7.61
CA ALA A 340 -21.77 41.09 -7.62
C ALA A 340 -21.10 40.02 -8.50
N ASP A 341 -20.67 40.38 -9.71
CA ASP A 341 -19.93 39.46 -10.59
C ASP A 341 -18.62 38.96 -9.94
N GLU A 342 -17.83 39.86 -9.34
CA GLU A 342 -16.60 39.51 -8.59
C GLU A 342 -16.89 38.59 -7.39
N SER A 343 -18.07 38.72 -6.76
CA SER A 343 -18.49 37.88 -5.63
C SER A 343 -18.90 36.47 -6.06
N VAL A 344 -19.61 36.34 -7.19
CA VAL A 344 -19.94 35.02 -7.76
C VAL A 344 -18.66 34.26 -8.11
N GLU A 345 -17.71 34.92 -8.78
CA GLU A 345 -16.43 34.33 -9.13
C GLU A 345 -15.67 33.85 -7.87
N SER A 346 -15.61 34.68 -6.84
CA SER A 346 -14.97 34.32 -5.56
C SER A 346 -15.67 33.13 -4.88
N ALA A 347 -17.01 33.08 -4.89
CA ALA A 347 -17.79 31.97 -4.31
C ALA A 347 -17.49 30.64 -5.03
N THR A 348 -17.42 30.67 -6.37
CA THR A 348 -17.06 29.48 -7.16
C THR A 348 -15.62 29.03 -6.88
N HIS A 349 -14.68 29.98 -6.79
CA HIS A 349 -13.28 29.67 -6.51
C HIS A 349 -13.09 29.06 -5.10
N ILE A 350 -13.82 29.53 -4.10
CA ILE A 350 -13.84 28.93 -2.75
C ILE A 350 -14.33 27.49 -2.82
N GLN A 351 -15.40 27.21 -3.58
CA GLN A 351 -15.94 25.87 -3.72
C GLN A 351 -14.95 24.89 -4.36
N ASP A 352 -14.22 25.33 -5.39
CA ASP A 352 -13.17 24.54 -6.03
C ASP A 352 -11.99 24.29 -5.08
N LEU A 353 -11.52 25.32 -4.37
CA LEU A 353 -10.46 25.21 -3.37
C LEU A 353 -10.85 24.26 -2.23
N LEU A 354 -12.09 24.33 -1.74
CA LEU A 354 -12.61 23.41 -0.72
C LEU A 354 -12.52 21.96 -1.18
N ASN A 355 -13.04 21.65 -2.36
CA ASN A 355 -13.01 20.30 -2.90
C ASN A 355 -11.56 19.79 -3.06
N SER A 356 -10.66 20.64 -3.56
CA SER A 356 -9.24 20.30 -3.73
C SER A 356 -8.57 20.02 -2.37
N VAL A 357 -8.76 20.89 -1.39
CA VAL A 357 -8.12 20.78 -0.08
C VAL A 357 -8.60 19.55 0.68
N VAL A 358 -9.90 19.25 0.65
CA VAL A 358 -10.45 18.04 1.29
C VAL A 358 -9.85 16.79 0.64
N ASN A 359 -9.88 16.70 -0.68
CA ASN A 359 -9.34 15.55 -1.41
C ASN A 359 -7.83 15.39 -1.16
N ASP A 360 -7.06 16.47 -1.19
CA ASP A 360 -5.62 16.42 -0.94
C ASP A 360 -5.31 16.03 0.52
N ALA A 361 -6.09 16.50 1.49
CA ALA A 361 -5.96 16.10 2.89
C ALA A 361 -6.28 14.61 3.10
N GLU A 362 -7.33 14.09 2.46
CA GLU A 362 -7.67 12.66 2.48
C GLU A 362 -6.57 11.80 1.86
N ASN A 363 -6.10 12.18 0.68
CA ASN A 363 -5.02 11.47 -0.03
C ASN A 363 -3.73 11.48 0.78
N THR A 364 -3.43 12.58 1.47
CA THR A 364 -2.28 12.70 2.38
C THR A 364 -2.36 11.68 3.51
N VAL A 365 -3.47 11.67 4.26
CA VAL A 365 -3.64 10.77 5.41
C VAL A 365 -3.61 9.32 4.98
N LYS A 366 -4.22 8.99 3.84
CA LYS A 366 -4.18 7.65 3.26
C LYS A 366 -2.75 7.24 2.89
N SER A 367 -2.04 8.07 2.12
CA SER A 367 -0.68 7.77 1.64
C SER A 367 0.32 7.60 2.78
N VAL A 368 0.20 8.44 3.82
CA VAL A 368 1.03 8.34 5.02
C VAL A 368 0.75 7.05 5.79
N ALA A 369 -0.51 6.66 5.95
CA ALA A 369 -0.89 5.43 6.62
C ALA A 369 -0.42 4.17 5.86
N GLU A 370 -0.52 4.17 4.53
CA GLU A 370 -0.04 3.07 3.68
C GLU A 370 1.49 2.94 3.74
N THR A 371 2.21 4.07 3.63
CA THR A 371 3.68 4.10 3.73
C THR A 371 4.14 3.56 5.08
N TYR A 372 3.48 3.96 6.17
CA TYR A 372 3.76 3.45 7.50
C TYR A 372 3.57 1.92 7.59
N ASP A 373 2.44 1.39 7.13
CA ASP A 373 2.11 -0.03 7.23
C ASP A 373 3.13 -0.90 6.47
N GLU A 374 3.59 -0.45 5.30
CA GLU A 374 4.64 -1.13 4.54
C GLU A 374 5.99 -1.15 5.26
N VAL A 375 6.38 -0.01 5.84
CA VAL A 375 7.63 0.14 6.59
C VAL A 375 7.60 -0.70 7.87
N TYR A 376 6.52 -0.61 8.64
CA TYR A 376 6.35 -1.35 9.89
C TYR A 376 6.43 -2.86 9.67
N LYS A 377 5.71 -3.40 8.68
CA LYS A 377 5.75 -4.83 8.34
C LYS A 377 7.15 -5.29 7.93
N SER A 378 7.87 -4.45 7.20
CA SER A 378 9.23 -4.74 6.76
C SER A 378 10.21 -4.79 7.95
N LEU A 379 10.11 -3.84 8.87
CA LEU A 379 10.95 -3.77 10.07
C LEU A 379 10.60 -4.84 11.09
N GLU A 380 9.32 -5.17 11.29
CA GLU A 380 8.90 -6.27 12.15
C GLU A 380 9.47 -7.60 11.66
N LEU A 381 9.41 -7.87 10.35
CA LEU A 381 10.01 -9.06 9.77
C LEU A 381 11.53 -9.10 10.02
N LEU A 382 12.22 -7.98 9.79
CA LEU A 382 13.66 -7.87 10.04
C LEU A 382 13.99 -8.14 11.51
N ASN A 383 13.31 -7.48 12.45
CA ASN A 383 13.55 -7.64 13.87
C ASN A 383 13.35 -9.10 14.32
N ARG A 384 12.25 -9.75 13.92
CA ARG A 384 12.01 -11.16 14.27
C ARG A 384 13.00 -12.11 13.61
N THR A 385 13.49 -11.79 12.41
CA THR A 385 14.54 -12.57 11.75
C THR A 385 15.85 -12.47 12.53
N VAL A 386 16.23 -11.26 12.95
CA VAL A 386 17.40 -10.98 13.78
C VAL A 386 17.28 -11.69 15.13
N GLU A 387 16.16 -11.56 15.84
CA GLU A 387 15.92 -12.26 17.11
C GLU A 387 16.03 -13.77 16.98
N THR A 388 15.45 -14.34 15.91
CA THR A 388 15.51 -15.79 15.66
C THR A 388 16.94 -16.23 15.38
N LEU A 389 17.69 -15.44 14.60
CA LEU A 389 19.10 -15.70 14.32
C LEU A 389 19.96 -15.62 15.59
N ILE A 390 19.74 -14.61 16.43
CA ILE A 390 20.43 -14.43 17.71
C ILE A 390 20.11 -15.60 18.65
N LYS A 391 18.84 -15.97 18.81
CA LYS A 391 18.45 -17.13 19.63
C LYS A 391 19.10 -18.42 19.13
N TRP A 392 19.18 -18.61 17.82
CA TRP A 392 19.86 -19.77 17.23
C TRP A 392 21.38 -19.74 17.48
N LEU A 393 22.03 -18.59 17.33
CA LEU A 393 23.45 -18.40 17.61
C LEU A 393 23.78 -18.61 19.09
N MET A 394 22.96 -18.10 20.01
CA MET A 394 23.14 -18.31 21.45
C MET A 394 22.95 -19.77 21.84
N TYR A 395 21.96 -20.47 21.27
CA TYR A 395 21.78 -21.91 21.50
C TYR A 395 22.97 -22.73 21.00
N LYS A 396 23.63 -22.30 19.91
CA LYS A 396 24.84 -22.94 19.38
C LYS A 396 26.08 -22.71 20.26
N ASN A 397 26.19 -21.58 20.95
CA ASN A 397 27.31 -21.30 21.86
C ASN A 397 27.15 -21.97 23.25
N MET A 398 25.98 -22.53 23.56
CA MET A 398 25.74 -23.28 24.81
C MET A 398 25.91 -24.81 24.66
N LYS A 399 26.31 -25.30 23.49
CA LYS A 399 26.71 -26.70 23.23
C LYS A 399 28.12 -26.72 22.68
#